data_AF-A0A820RJR5-F1
#
_entry.id   AF-A0A820RJR5-F1
#
_cell.length_a   1.000
_cell.length_b   1.000
_cell.length_c   1.000
_cell.angle_alpha   90.00
_cell.angle_beta   90.00
_cell.angle_gamma   90.00
#
_symmetry.space_group_name_H-M   'P 1'
#
loop_
_entity.id
_entity.type
_entity.pdbx_description
1 polymer ?
#
loop_
_entity_poly.entity_id
_entity_poly.type
_entity_poly.pdbx_seq_one_letter_code
_entity_poly.pdbx_strand_id
1 'polypeptide(L)' 'MFTTQTTYSTGSSPDSLQAVHVNGYDKPDIIVANAGSNNVGVLLNTGNGTFSAQTTYSTGSGSAPYSVVAVDVNGD' A
#
# COMPACT_ATOMS: atom_id res chain seq x y z
N MET A 1 -6.60 20.31 -12.20
CA MET A 1 -7.57 19.38 -12.81
C MET A 1 -7.14 17.97 -12.46
N PHE A 2 -8.09 17.06 -12.19
CA PHE A 2 -7.79 15.63 -11.99
C PHE A 2 -7.72 14.91 -13.34
N THR A 3 -6.82 13.96 -13.49
CA THR A 3 -6.69 13.11 -14.69
C THR A 3 -7.69 11.95 -14.64
N THR A 4 -7.78 11.18 -15.72
CA THR A 4 -8.50 9.91 -15.69
C THR A 4 -7.94 9.01 -14.59
N GLN A 5 -8.85 8.36 -13.86
CA GLN A 5 -8.51 7.36 -12.85
C GLN A 5 -7.81 6.16 -13.48
N THR A 6 -6.75 5.69 -12.82
CA THR A 6 -6.13 4.38 -13.07
C THR A 6 -6.45 3.46 -11.90
N THR A 7 -6.78 2.20 -12.19
CA THR A 7 -7.08 1.19 -11.17
C THR A 7 -5.91 0.25 -10.97
N TYR A 8 -5.61 -0.08 -9.71
CA TYR A 8 -4.60 -1.05 -9.32
C TYR A 8 -5.24 -2.17 -8.52
N SER A 9 -4.91 -3.42 -8.86
CA SER A 9 -5.40 -4.58 -8.12
C SER A 9 -4.73 -4.65 -6.74
N THR A 10 -5.52 -5.00 -5.74
CA THR A 10 -5.08 -5.29 -4.36
C THR A 10 -5.44 -6.72 -3.97
N GLY A 11 -5.24 -7.08 -2.70
CA GLY A 11 -5.85 -8.27 -2.11
C GLY A 11 -7.37 -8.12 -1.91
N SER A 12 -7.97 -9.17 -1.37
CA SER A 12 -9.40 -9.29 -1.09
C SER A 12 -9.81 -8.47 0.14
N SER A 13 -10.97 -7.82 0.06
CA SER A 13 -11.54 -6.94 1.09
C SER A 13 -10.51 -5.96 1.68
N PRO A 14 -10.04 -4.97 0.89
CA PRO A 14 -9.17 -3.93 1.41
C PRO A 14 -9.95 -2.99 2.34
N ASP A 15 -9.50 -2.86 3.59
CA ASP A 15 -10.21 -2.10 4.63
C ASP A 15 -9.59 -0.72 4.89
N SER A 16 -8.28 -0.58 4.64
CA SER A 16 -7.53 0.65 4.91
C SER A 16 -6.37 0.81 3.93
N LEU A 17 -6.02 2.05 3.64
CA LEU A 17 -4.80 2.40 2.91
C LEU A 17 -4.10 3.61 3.52
N GLN A 18 -2.80 3.72 3.27
CA GLN A 18 -2.00 4.90 3.58
C GLN A 18 -1.04 5.22 2.45
N ALA A 19 -0.90 6.52 2.15
CA ALA A 19 0.15 7.04 1.28
C ALA A 19 1.36 7.46 2.14
N VAL A 20 2.55 6.92 1.87
CA VAL A 20 3.77 7.17 2.64
C VAL A 20 5.01 6.90 1.79
N HIS A 21 6.13 7.58 2.06
CA HIS A 21 7.40 7.31 1.39
C HIS A 21 8.04 6.05 2.01
N VAL A 22 7.96 4.91 1.34
CA VAL A 22 8.53 3.64 1.84
C VAL A 22 9.94 3.43 1.32
N ASN A 23 10.23 3.92 0.11
CA ASN A 23 11.51 3.72 -0.57
C ASN A 23 12.39 4.98 -0.67
N GLY A 24 12.02 6.07 0.01
CA GLY A 24 12.80 7.31 0.06
C GLY A 24 12.77 8.19 -1.21
N TYR A 25 11.92 7.91 -2.20
CA TYR A 25 11.80 8.75 -3.40
C TYR A 25 10.75 9.86 -3.26
N ASP A 26 10.80 10.87 -4.15
CA ASP A 26 10.03 12.14 -4.13
C ASP A 26 8.48 12.03 -4.17
N LYS A 27 7.92 10.82 -4.22
CA LYS A 27 6.48 10.59 -4.31
C LYS A 27 6.06 9.46 -3.37
N PRO A 28 4.91 9.61 -2.68
CA PRO A 28 4.44 8.58 -1.77
C PRO A 28 4.09 7.30 -2.53
N ASP A 29 4.46 6.18 -1.90
CA ASP A 29 3.99 4.84 -2.20
C ASP A 29 2.62 4.60 -1.52
N ILE A 30 2.00 3.45 -1.77
CA ILE A 30 0.73 3.07 -1.13
C ILE A 30 0.91 1.77 -0.34
N ILE A 31 0.45 1.75 0.90
CA ILE A 31 0.31 0.55 1.72
C ILE A 31 -1.18 0.27 1.89
N VAL A 32 -1.60 -0.99 1.71
CA VAL A 32 -3.00 -1.43 1.83
C VAL A 32 -3.12 -2.57 2.83
N ALA A 33 -4.12 -2.50 3.71
CA ALA A 33 -4.55 -3.61 4.56
C ALA A 33 -5.60 -4.44 3.82
N ASN A 34 -5.28 -5.67 3.44
CA ASN A 34 -6.19 -6.57 2.75
C ASN A 34 -6.78 -7.58 3.75
N ALA A 35 -7.88 -7.23 4.41
CA ALA A 35 -8.49 -8.01 5.47
C ALA A 35 -8.85 -9.43 5.01
N GLY A 36 -9.47 -9.55 3.84
CA GLY A 36 -9.88 -10.84 3.27
C GLY A 36 -8.71 -11.72 2.82
N SER A 37 -7.55 -11.12 2.52
CA SER A 37 -6.34 -11.85 2.15
C SER A 37 -5.39 -12.10 3.32
N ASN A 38 -5.70 -11.61 4.53
CA ASN A 38 -4.83 -11.72 5.70
C ASN A 38 -3.40 -11.20 5.46
N ASN A 39 -3.25 -10.14 4.67
CA ASN A 39 -1.95 -9.55 4.35
C ASN A 39 -2.01 -8.03 4.26
N VAL A 40 -0.86 -7.39 4.38
CA VAL A 40 -0.65 -6.03 3.90
C VAL A 40 0.03 -6.10 2.55
N GLY A 41 -0.14 -5.09 1.70
CA GLY A 41 0.72 -5.00 0.54
C GLY A 41 1.05 -3.59 0.13
N VAL A 42 2.21 -3.46 -0.50
CA VAL A 42 2.87 -2.21 -0.85
C VAL A 42 2.88 -2.06 -2.37
N LEU A 43 2.36 -0.94 -2.86
CA LEU A 43 2.43 -0.53 -4.25
C LEU A 43 3.43 0.62 -4.36
N LEU A 44 4.58 0.36 -4.97
CA LEU A 44 5.62 1.36 -5.12
C LEU A 44 5.32 2.31 -6.27
N ASN A 45 5.48 3.61 -6.01
CA ASN A 45 5.36 4.64 -7.02
C ASN A 45 6.51 4.53 -8.03
N THR A 46 6.21 4.59 -9.33
CA THR A 46 7.22 4.51 -10.40
C THR A 46 7.79 5.88 -10.77
N GLY A 47 7.39 6.95 -10.09
CA GLY A 47 7.87 8.32 -10.29
C GLY A 47 7.13 9.09 -11.40
N ASN A 48 6.35 8.41 -12.24
CA ASN A 48 5.57 9.03 -13.33
C ASN A 48 4.06 9.14 -13.02
N GLY A 49 3.68 8.97 -11.75
CA GLY A 49 2.27 8.99 -11.33
C GLY A 49 1.55 7.64 -11.48
N THR A 50 2.30 6.56 -11.75
CA THR A 50 1.76 5.18 -11.72
C THR A 50 2.39 4.36 -10.62
N PHE A 51 1.79 3.20 -10.32
CA PHE A 51 2.28 2.27 -9.30
C PHE A 51 2.63 0.91 -9.89
N SER A 52 3.60 0.24 -9.29
CA SER A 52 3.94 -1.15 -9.58
C SER A 52 2.88 -2.10 -9.03
N ALA A 53 2.92 -3.36 -9.47
CA ALA A 53 2.11 -4.42 -8.87
C ALA A 53 2.41 -4.54 -7.36
N GLN A 54 1.37 -4.88 -6.58
CA GLN A 54 1.47 -4.97 -5.13
C GLN A 54 2.45 -6.09 -4.71
N THR A 55 3.39 -5.75 -3.83
CA THR A 55 4.17 -6.75 -3.07
C THR A 55 3.45 -7.01 -1.74
N THR A 56 3.18 -8.27 -1.40
CA THR A 56 2.36 -8.63 -0.23
C THR A 56 3.18 -9.25 0.90
N TYR A 57 2.81 -8.92 2.13
CA TYR A 57 3.39 -9.44 3.36
C TYR A 57 2.29 -10.02 4.24
N SER A 58 2.38 -11.32 4.56
CA SER A 58 1.40 -11.99 5.40
C SER A 58 1.35 -11.37 6.79
N THR A 59 0.14 -11.24 7.34
CA THR A 59 -0.09 -10.84 8.73
C THR A 59 -0.50 -12.03 9.61
N GLY A 60 -0.45 -13.26 9.06
CA GLY A 60 -0.85 -14.49 9.73
C GLY A 60 -2.25 -14.96 9.29
N SER A 61 -2.50 -16.27 9.31
CA SER A 61 -3.80 -16.81 8.90
C SER A 61 -4.93 -16.34 9.83
N GLY A 62 -6.01 -15.81 9.25
CA GLY A 62 -7.18 -15.33 10.00
C GLY A 62 -6.97 -14.01 10.75
N SER A 63 -5.89 -13.28 10.45
CA SER A 63 -5.55 -12.01 11.10
C SER A 63 -6.52 -10.87 10.76
N ALA A 64 -7.11 -10.88 9.56
CA ALA A 64 -8.00 -9.84 9.04
C ALA A 64 -7.53 -8.40 9.36
N PRO A 65 -6.40 -7.93 8.81
CA PRO A 65 -5.86 -6.61 9.14
C PRO A 65 -6.83 -5.50 8.75
N TYR A 66 -7.25 -4.71 9.74
CA TYR A 66 -8.24 -3.63 9.58
C TYR A 66 -7.62 -2.28 9.22
N SER A 67 -6.41 -1.99 9.70
CA SER A 67 -5.78 -0.68 9.55
C SER A 67 -4.27 -0.79 9.39
N VAL A 68 -3.69 0.16 8.66
CA VAL A 68 -2.25 0.35 8.52
C VAL A 68 -1.88 1.77 8.92
N VAL A 69 -0.81 1.90 9.70
CA VAL A 69 -0.14 3.16 10.00
C VAL A 69 1.35 2.95 9.77
N ALA A 70 1.96 3.89 9.07
CA ALA A 70 3.36 3.93 8.71
C ALA A 70 3.92 5.29 9.05
N VAL A 71 5.12 5.26 9.62
CA VAL A 71 5.94 6.41 9.97
C VAL A 71 7.39 6.00 9.73
N ASP A 72 8.22 6.97 9.35
CA ASP A 72 9.66 6.78 9.40
C ASP A 72 10.08 6.66 10.88
N VAL A 73 10.61 5.49 11.23
CA VAL A 73 10.98 5.14 12.61
C VAL A 73 12.47 5.33 12.87
N ASN A 74 13.29 5.48 11.82
CA ASN A 74 14.74 5.50 11.89
C ASN A 74 15.36 6.83 11.43
N GLY A 75 14.61 7.68 10.75
CA GLY A 75 15.01 9.05 10.43
C GLY A 75 16.05 9.16 9.32
N ASP A 76 16.05 8.22 8.36
CA ASP A 76 17.02 8.18 7.24
C ASP A 76 16.54 8.87 5.95
#